data_AF-A0A974BB74-F1
#
_entry.id   AF-A0A974BB74-F1
#
_cell.length_a   1.000
_cell.length_b   1.000
_cell.length_c   1.000
_cell.angle_alpha   90.00
_cell.angle_beta   90.00
_cell.angle_gamma   90.00
#
_symmetry.space_group_name_H-M   'P 1'
#
loop_
_entity.id
_entity.type
_entity.pdbx_description
1 polymer ?
#
loop_
_entity_poly.entity_id
_entity_poly.type
_entity_poly.pdbx_seq_one_letter_code
_entity_poly.pdbx_strand_id
1 'polypeptide(L)'
;MIDIVCSPTPFLIGILSCSLPQLQDLPIEEVRRVRDCQWGEVSDEDEILPHKLQAALVQVLEERNEILSHGQSDTQGGTTLNSLVSEAFVQFFVEIVGHYSLHMNITEQGERQFQRQPFRKSHASRTVRHFLHCFMETQMFAGFIQDRELSKSVARGLFEVRALEYLESIPETERTGMNKILRSLGNETPLIFLIF
;
A
#
# COMPACT_ATOMS: atom_id res chain seq x y z
N MET A 1 11.53 15.92 26.07
CA MET A 1 11.43 15.35 24.70
C MET A 1 10.41 14.22 24.60
N ILE A 2 10.09 13.52 25.69
CA ILE A 2 9.01 12.51 25.68
C ILE A 2 7.61 13.14 25.56
N ASP A 3 7.48 14.43 25.86
CA ASP A 3 6.30 15.28 25.71
C ASP A 3 5.75 15.38 24.27
N ILE A 4 6.53 15.02 23.26
CA ILE A 4 6.06 14.92 21.86
C ILE A 4 4.91 13.91 21.71
N VAL A 5 4.78 12.94 22.61
CA VAL A 5 3.69 11.95 22.60
C VAL A 5 2.31 12.57 22.88
N CYS A 6 2.27 13.83 23.34
CA CYS A 6 1.04 14.60 23.55
C CYS A 6 0.63 15.40 22.30
N SER A 7 1.35 15.25 21.17
CA SER A 7 1.00 15.93 19.92
C SER A 7 -0.35 15.41 19.38
N PRO A 8 -1.26 16.28 18.94
CA PRO A 8 -2.51 15.88 18.30
C PRO A 8 -2.31 15.36 16.86
N THR A 9 -1.16 15.65 16.25
CA THR A 9 -0.82 15.18 14.90
C THR A 9 -0.37 13.72 14.96
N PRO A 10 -0.84 12.83 14.07
CA PRO A 10 -0.36 11.45 14.01
C PRO A 10 1.17 11.35 13.85
N PHE A 11 1.82 10.49 14.63
CA PHE A 11 3.26 10.23 14.56
C PHE A 11 3.57 8.75 14.80
N LEU A 12 4.73 8.31 14.32
CA LEU A 12 5.34 7.04 14.71
C LEU A 12 6.61 7.33 15.50
N ILE A 13 6.70 6.83 16.73
CA ILE A 13 7.85 7.03 17.60
C ILE A 13 8.24 5.72 18.29
N GLY A 14 9.55 5.41 18.26
CA GLY A 14 10.12 4.34 19.07
C GLY A 14 10.49 4.87 20.46
N ILE A 15 9.98 4.24 21.52
CA ILE A 15 10.28 4.63 22.90
C ILE A 15 10.94 3.44 23.61
N LEU A 16 12.04 3.70 24.32
CA LEU A 16 12.72 2.68 25.11
C LEU A 16 11.86 2.25 26.29
N SER A 17 11.90 0.97 26.63
CA SER A 17 11.11 0.40 27.72
C SER A 17 11.37 1.07 29.08
N CYS A 18 12.59 1.56 29.33
CA CYS A 18 12.93 2.29 30.55
C CYS A 18 12.22 3.65 30.70
N SER A 19 11.71 4.22 29.60
CA SER A 19 10.96 5.48 29.60
C SER A 19 9.45 5.29 29.77
N LEU A 20 8.95 4.04 29.85
CA LEU A 20 7.52 3.74 30.02
C LEU A 20 6.88 4.34 31.28
N PRO A 21 7.54 4.40 32.46
CA PRO A 21 6.95 5.05 33.63
C PRO A 21 6.63 6.53 33.36
N GLN A 22 7.50 7.23 32.63
CA GLN A 22 7.33 8.64 32.29
C GLN A 22 6.16 8.89 31.32
N LEU A 23 5.69 7.86 30.58
CA LEU A 23 4.50 7.97 29.74
C LEU A 23 3.19 7.88 30.52
N GLN A 24 3.20 7.24 31.69
CA GLN A 24 1.97 7.08 32.49
C GLN A 24 1.52 8.39 33.11
N ASP A 25 2.47 9.29 33.37
CA ASP A 25 2.22 10.61 33.95
C ASP A 25 1.82 11.66 32.92
N LEU A 26 1.78 11.33 31.63
CA LEU A 26 1.44 12.24 30.55
C LEU A 26 -0.04 12.11 30.15
N PRO A 27 -0.72 13.22 29.78
CA PRO A 27 -2.11 13.21 29.33
C PRO A 27 -2.20 12.73 27.88
N ILE A 28 -1.88 11.46 27.66
CA ILE A 28 -1.84 10.86 26.32
C ILE A 28 -3.26 10.42 25.94
N GLU A 29 -3.92 11.15 25.04
CA GLU A 29 -5.16 10.70 24.38
C GLU A 29 -4.85 9.56 23.38
N GLU A 30 -5.64 8.49 23.42
CA GLU A 30 -5.70 7.36 22.46
C GLU A 30 -4.40 6.94 21.73
N VAL A 31 -3.26 6.85 22.42
CA VAL A 31 -2.05 6.27 21.81
C VAL A 31 -2.12 4.75 21.86
N ARG A 32 -2.29 4.13 20.69
CA ARG A 32 -2.14 2.68 20.49
C ARG A 32 -0.69 2.28 20.80
N ARG A 33 -0.46 1.75 22.01
CA ARG A 33 0.85 1.22 22.40
C ARG A 33 1.02 -0.19 21.84
N VAL A 34 1.89 -0.34 20.85
CA VAL A 34 2.36 -1.66 20.42
C VAL A 34 3.45 -2.10 21.41
N ARG A 35 3.14 -3.06 22.28
CA ARG A 35 4.11 -3.69 23.19
C ARG A 35 4.47 -5.05 22.61
N ASP A 36 5.76 -5.34 22.46
CA ASP A 36 6.26 -6.70 22.22
C ASP A 36 5.60 -7.43 21.02
N CYS A 37 5.51 -6.76 19.87
CA CYS A 37 4.87 -7.27 18.64
C CYS A 37 3.42 -7.80 18.82
N GLN A 38 2.79 -7.58 19.98
CA GLN A 38 1.40 -7.90 20.22
C GLN A 38 0.58 -6.71 19.74
N TRP A 39 0.06 -6.87 18.54
CA TRP A 39 -0.95 -5.98 17.99
C TRP A 39 -2.17 -6.09 18.90
N GLY A 40 -2.47 -5.03 19.66
CA GLY A 40 -3.75 -4.95 20.37
C GLY A 40 -4.89 -5.07 19.38
N GLU A 41 -5.99 -5.73 19.78
CA GLU A 41 -7.16 -5.95 18.92
C GLU A 41 -7.54 -4.67 18.17
N VAL A 42 -7.62 -4.85 16.87
CA VAL A 42 -7.74 -3.79 15.90
C VAL A 42 -9.23 -3.60 15.65
N SER A 43 -9.77 -2.43 15.99
CA SER A 43 -11.23 -2.25 16.04
C SER A 43 -11.90 -2.12 14.66
N ASP A 44 -11.17 -1.76 13.60
CA ASP A 44 -11.77 -1.48 12.28
C ASP A 44 -10.89 -1.81 11.06
N GLU A 45 -9.62 -2.24 11.21
CA GLU A 45 -8.78 -2.52 10.03
C GLU A 45 -9.30 -3.73 9.22
N ASP A 46 -9.86 -4.73 9.91
CA ASP A 46 -10.56 -5.84 9.24
C ASP A 46 -11.81 -5.36 8.51
N GLU A 47 -12.39 -4.21 8.89
CA GLU A 47 -13.54 -3.61 8.22
C GLU A 47 -13.13 -2.67 7.07
N ILE A 48 -11.98 -1.99 7.18
CA ILE A 48 -11.54 -0.98 6.23
C ILE A 48 -10.71 -1.55 5.08
N LEU A 49 -9.88 -2.57 5.33
CA LEU A 49 -8.98 -3.11 4.33
C LEU A 49 -9.74 -3.96 3.30
N PRO A 50 -9.36 -3.92 2.01
CA PRO A 50 -9.97 -4.81 1.03
C PRO A 50 -9.62 -6.28 1.35
N HIS A 51 -10.57 -7.03 1.92
CA HIS A 51 -10.35 -8.41 2.41
C HIS A 51 -9.57 -9.32 1.45
N LYS A 52 -9.82 -9.23 0.15
CA LYS A 52 -9.12 -10.04 -0.86
C LYS A 52 -7.64 -9.69 -0.98
N LEU A 53 -7.31 -8.40 -0.90
CA LEU A 53 -5.93 -7.93 -0.95
C LEU A 53 -5.22 -8.18 0.38
N GLN A 54 -5.94 -8.02 1.50
CA GLN A 54 -5.46 -8.36 2.83
C GLN A 54 -5.12 -9.85 2.92
N ALA A 55 -6.05 -10.75 2.54
CA ALA A 55 -5.84 -12.19 2.59
C ALA A 55 -4.63 -12.63 1.75
N ALA A 56 -4.48 -12.06 0.56
CA ALA A 56 -3.33 -12.36 -0.28
C ALA A 56 -2.00 -11.83 0.28
N LEU A 57 -2.00 -10.62 0.85
CA LEU A 57 -0.83 -10.08 1.54
C LEU A 57 -0.43 -10.98 2.71
N VAL A 58 -1.38 -11.40 3.53
CA VAL A 58 -1.16 -12.34 4.64
C VAL A 58 -0.59 -13.65 4.11
N GLN A 59 -1.19 -14.23 3.07
CA GLN A 59 -0.73 -15.47 2.47
C GLN A 59 0.74 -15.39 2.01
N VAL A 60 1.12 -14.34 1.28
CA VAL A 60 2.52 -14.16 0.84
C VAL A 60 3.48 -14.05 2.02
N LEU A 61 3.05 -13.41 3.12
CA LEU A 61 3.86 -13.29 4.33
C LEU A 61 3.94 -14.60 5.13
N GLU A 62 2.91 -15.43 5.12
CA GLU A 62 2.89 -16.75 5.77
C GLU A 62 3.72 -17.77 4.98
N GLU A 63 3.55 -17.82 3.67
CA GLU A 63 4.23 -18.74 2.74
C GLU A 63 5.66 -18.28 2.40
N ARG A 64 6.14 -17.19 2.99
CA ARG A 64 7.43 -16.55 2.64
C ARG A 64 8.61 -17.52 2.60
N ASN A 65 8.67 -18.49 3.51
CA ASN A 65 9.78 -19.44 3.57
C ASN A 65 9.76 -20.42 2.39
N GLU A 66 8.57 -20.80 1.92
CA GLU A 66 8.37 -21.67 0.76
C GLU A 66 8.70 -20.91 -0.52
N ILE A 67 8.26 -19.66 -0.64
CA ILE A 67 8.59 -18.81 -1.78
C ILE A 67 10.10 -18.60 -1.88
N LEU A 68 10.78 -18.36 -0.75
CA LEU A 68 12.23 -18.18 -0.69
C LEU A 68 13.02 -19.47 -0.98
N SER A 69 12.47 -20.65 -0.66
CA SER A 69 13.12 -21.92 -0.94
C SER A 69 13.04 -22.31 -2.42
N HIS A 70 11.92 -22.01 -3.09
CA HIS A 70 11.74 -22.23 -4.52
C HIS A 70 12.51 -21.21 -5.38
N GLY A 71 12.70 -19.97 -4.91
CA GLY A 71 13.44 -18.93 -5.64
C GLY A 71 14.97 -19.11 -5.67
N GLN A 72 15.53 -20.08 -4.94
CA GLN A 72 16.97 -20.35 -4.92
C GLN A 72 17.43 -21.32 -6.02
N SER A 73 16.51 -22.03 -6.68
CA SER A 73 16.89 -23.04 -7.69
C SER A 73 17.11 -22.47 -9.10
N ASP A 74 16.49 -21.34 -9.47
CA ASP A 74 16.29 -21.03 -10.90
C ASP A 74 16.97 -19.81 -11.51
N THR A 75 17.64 -18.87 -10.80
CA THR A 75 18.51 -17.86 -11.48
C THR A 75 19.38 -17.03 -10.52
N GLN A 76 20.43 -16.40 -11.07
CA GLN A 76 21.52 -15.65 -10.39
C GLN A 76 21.12 -14.35 -9.65
N GLY A 77 20.06 -14.38 -8.85
CA GLY A 77 19.63 -13.27 -8.02
C GLY A 77 18.56 -13.73 -7.04
N GLY A 78 18.96 -14.51 -6.03
CA GLY A 78 18.02 -15.04 -5.05
C GLY A 78 17.17 -13.94 -4.43
N THR A 79 15.85 -14.10 -4.47
CA THR A 79 14.92 -13.20 -3.79
C THR A 79 15.23 -13.22 -2.29
N THR A 80 15.48 -12.05 -1.71
CA THR A 80 15.71 -11.92 -0.27
C THR A 80 14.37 -11.75 0.47
N LEU A 81 14.32 -12.12 1.75
CA LEU A 81 13.13 -11.88 2.58
C LEU A 81 12.68 -10.41 2.54
N ASN A 82 13.62 -9.46 2.62
CA ASN A 82 13.30 -8.03 2.58
C ASN A 82 12.69 -7.62 1.24
N SER A 83 13.20 -8.17 0.13
CA SER A 83 12.66 -7.91 -1.20
C SER A 83 11.26 -8.49 -1.34
N LEU A 84 11.03 -9.74 -0.90
CA LEU A 84 9.72 -10.39 -0.95
C LEU A 84 8.68 -9.62 -0.14
N VAL A 85 9.01 -9.24 1.08
CA VAL A 85 8.11 -8.46 1.96
C VAL A 85 7.82 -7.10 1.32
N SER A 86 8.84 -6.38 0.86
CA SER A 86 8.66 -5.08 0.21
C SER A 86 7.78 -5.18 -1.04
N GLU A 87 8.02 -6.20 -1.86
CA GLU A 87 7.25 -6.46 -3.08
C GLU A 87 5.78 -6.76 -2.78
N ALA A 88 5.49 -7.56 -1.74
CA ALA A 88 4.13 -7.87 -1.32
C ALA A 88 3.35 -6.60 -0.93
N PHE A 89 3.99 -5.70 -0.17
CA PHE A 89 3.39 -4.41 0.20
C PHE A 89 3.25 -3.47 -1.01
N VAL A 90 4.25 -3.40 -1.90
CA VAL A 90 4.15 -2.60 -3.12
C VAL A 90 3.01 -3.09 -4.00
N GLN A 91 2.89 -4.40 -4.21
CA GLN A 91 1.81 -5.00 -5.00
C GLN A 91 0.43 -4.69 -4.40
N PHE A 92 0.30 -4.75 -3.06
CA PHE A 92 -0.92 -4.34 -2.37
C PHE A 92 -1.31 -2.89 -2.71
N PHE A 93 -0.37 -1.95 -2.63
CA PHE A 93 -0.64 -0.55 -2.97
C PHE A 93 -0.83 -0.34 -4.48
N VAL A 94 -0.13 -1.06 -5.35
CA VAL A 94 -0.30 -0.96 -6.80
C VAL A 94 -1.71 -1.38 -7.22
N GLU A 95 -2.29 -2.40 -6.61
CA GLU A 95 -3.67 -2.80 -6.89
C GLU A 95 -4.69 -1.73 -6.47
N ILE A 96 -4.39 -0.96 -5.41
CA ILE A 96 -5.31 0.04 -4.86
C ILE A 96 -5.15 1.39 -5.56
N VAL A 97 -3.91 1.83 -5.80
CA VAL A 97 -3.58 3.18 -6.27
C VAL A 97 -2.74 3.22 -7.54
N GLY A 98 -2.34 2.10 -8.12
CA GLY A 98 -1.45 2.04 -9.29
C GLY A 98 -2.01 2.74 -10.54
N HIS A 99 -3.33 2.82 -10.66
CA HIS A 99 -4.02 3.52 -11.75
C HIS A 99 -4.10 5.05 -11.59
N TYR A 100 -3.46 5.63 -10.57
CA TYR A 100 -3.52 7.09 -10.30
C TYR A 100 -3.13 7.92 -11.52
N SER A 101 -2.20 7.45 -12.35
CA SER A 101 -1.66 8.16 -13.51
C SER A 101 -2.73 8.39 -14.59
N LEU A 102 -3.73 7.51 -14.69
CA LEU A 102 -4.88 7.65 -15.59
C LEU A 102 -5.82 8.79 -15.18
N HIS A 103 -5.66 9.30 -13.95
CA HIS A 103 -6.48 10.35 -13.36
C HIS A 103 -5.67 11.62 -13.06
N MET A 104 -4.52 11.76 -13.72
CA MET A 104 -3.69 12.97 -13.68
C MET A 104 -3.92 13.78 -14.96
N ASN A 105 -4.56 14.95 -14.84
CA ASN A 105 -4.84 15.84 -15.96
C ASN A 105 -3.84 17.00 -16.00
N ILE A 106 -3.71 17.63 -17.17
CA ILE A 106 -3.00 18.90 -17.33
C ILE A 106 -4.03 20.00 -17.41
N THR A 107 -3.94 21.00 -16.53
CA THR A 107 -4.81 22.18 -16.53
C THR A 107 -4.47 23.12 -17.69
N GLU A 108 -5.31 24.11 -17.95
CA GLU A 108 -5.06 25.15 -18.95
C GLU A 108 -3.75 25.93 -18.69
N GLN A 109 -3.30 25.95 -17.43
CA GLN A 109 -2.05 26.58 -17.01
C GLN A 109 -0.82 25.67 -17.19
N GLY A 110 -1.01 24.44 -17.71
CA GLY A 110 0.06 23.46 -17.89
C GLY A 110 0.42 22.70 -16.61
N GLU A 111 -0.33 22.87 -15.52
CA GLU A 111 -0.08 22.20 -14.24
C GLU A 111 -0.71 20.81 -14.20
N ARG A 112 -0.06 19.85 -13.53
CA ARG A 112 -0.64 18.53 -13.30
C ARG A 112 -1.60 18.59 -12.13
N GLN A 113 -2.81 18.07 -12.32
CA GLN A 113 -3.85 18.05 -11.30
C GLN A 113 -4.53 16.68 -11.23
N PHE A 114 -4.57 16.14 -10.03
CA PHE A 114 -5.16 14.85 -9.74
C PHE A 114 -6.68 14.89 -9.58
N GLN A 115 -7.38 14.01 -10.30
CA GLN A 115 -8.83 13.92 -10.32
C GLN A 115 -9.33 12.91 -9.27
N ARG A 116 -9.48 13.38 -8.02
CA ARG A 116 -9.86 12.56 -6.85
C ARG A 116 -11.12 11.69 -7.08
N GLN A 117 -12.23 12.29 -7.53
CA GLN A 117 -13.50 11.55 -7.65
C GLN A 117 -13.49 10.52 -8.79
N PRO A 118 -13.03 10.85 -10.02
CA PRO A 118 -12.84 9.85 -11.07
C PRO A 118 -11.91 8.70 -10.65
N PHE A 119 -10.80 8.99 -9.99
CA PHE A 119 -9.85 7.98 -9.51
C PHE A 119 -10.49 6.98 -8.55
N ARG A 120 -11.28 7.47 -7.58
CA ARG A 120 -12.00 6.58 -6.66
C ARG A 120 -13.06 5.77 -7.41
N LYS A 121 -13.80 6.38 -8.34
CA LYS A 121 -14.93 5.73 -9.01
C LYS A 121 -14.53 4.70 -10.07
N SER A 122 -13.33 4.80 -10.65
CA SER A 122 -12.85 3.91 -11.70
C SER A 122 -12.53 2.49 -11.19
N HIS A 123 -12.30 2.34 -9.89
CA HIS A 123 -12.06 1.03 -9.30
C HIS A 123 -13.37 0.21 -9.21
N ALA A 124 -13.40 -1.01 -9.79
CA ALA A 124 -14.64 -1.80 -9.84
C ALA A 124 -15.09 -2.29 -8.45
N SER A 125 -14.14 -2.78 -7.66
CA SER A 125 -14.39 -3.29 -6.30
C SER A 125 -14.96 -2.24 -5.36
N ARG A 126 -16.14 -2.51 -4.77
CA ARG A 126 -16.78 -1.64 -3.77
C ARG A 126 -15.94 -1.50 -2.50
N THR A 127 -15.31 -2.58 -2.03
CA THR A 127 -14.48 -2.56 -0.83
C THR A 127 -13.23 -1.72 -1.04
N VAL A 128 -12.58 -1.82 -2.21
CA VAL A 128 -11.44 -0.96 -2.54
C VAL A 128 -11.86 0.51 -2.65
N ARG A 129 -13.04 0.81 -3.20
CA ARG A 129 -13.58 2.17 -3.23
C ARG A 129 -13.85 2.75 -1.84
N HIS A 130 -14.28 1.91 -0.90
CA HIS A 130 -14.46 2.31 0.49
C HIS A 130 -13.11 2.59 1.16
N PHE A 131 -12.13 1.68 1.01
CA PHE A 131 -10.76 1.91 1.48
C PHE A 131 -10.17 3.20 0.90
N LEU A 132 -10.27 3.40 -0.42
CA LEU A 132 -9.79 4.62 -1.10
C LEU A 132 -10.45 5.88 -0.54
N HIS A 133 -11.75 5.85 -0.22
CA HIS A 133 -12.41 7.00 0.40
C HIS A 133 -11.73 7.41 1.70
N CYS A 134 -11.37 6.46 2.56
CA CYS A 134 -10.69 6.76 3.83
C CYS A 134 -9.21 7.10 3.60
N PHE A 135 -8.49 6.30 2.81
CA PHE A 135 -7.07 6.48 2.54
C PHE A 135 -6.76 7.84 1.90
N MET A 136 -7.63 8.32 1.02
CA MET A 136 -7.43 9.60 0.34
C MET A 136 -7.53 10.83 1.26
N GLU A 137 -8.09 10.68 2.47
CA GLU A 137 -8.13 11.73 3.50
C GLU A 137 -6.87 11.76 4.37
N THR A 138 -5.95 10.81 4.17
CA THR A 138 -4.70 10.75 4.93
C THR A 138 -3.63 11.70 4.39
N GLN A 139 -2.73 12.16 5.28
CA GLN A 139 -1.55 12.94 4.88
C GLN A 139 -0.60 12.13 3.97
N MET A 140 -0.56 10.81 4.14
CA MET A 140 0.25 9.92 3.30
C MET A 140 -0.18 10.00 1.83
N PHE A 141 -1.49 9.90 1.57
CA PHE A 141 -2.01 10.02 0.21
C PHE A 141 -1.84 11.44 -0.35
N ALA A 142 -2.05 12.48 0.49
CA ALA A 142 -1.84 13.86 0.09
C ALA A 142 -0.38 14.11 -0.37
N GLY A 143 0.61 13.67 0.41
CA GLY A 143 2.03 13.76 0.02
C GLY A 143 2.34 12.95 -1.24
N PHE A 144 1.82 11.72 -1.34
CA PHE A 144 1.97 10.88 -2.54
C PHE A 144 1.50 11.60 -3.82
N ILE A 145 0.33 12.24 -3.80
CA ILE A 145 -0.19 12.96 -4.97
C ILE A 145 0.58 14.25 -5.22
N GLN A 146 0.86 15.03 -4.16
CA GLN A 146 1.56 16.30 -4.28
C GLN A 146 2.93 16.14 -4.94
N ASP A 147 3.70 15.13 -4.55
CA ASP A 147 5.00 14.83 -5.18
C ASP A 147 4.86 14.61 -6.69
N ARG A 148 3.75 14.00 -7.14
CA ARG A 148 3.49 13.66 -8.54
C ARG A 148 2.90 14.81 -9.36
N GLU A 149 2.18 15.72 -8.71
CA GLU A 149 1.72 16.97 -9.30
C GLU A 149 2.88 17.96 -9.51
N LEU A 150 3.81 18.04 -8.55
CA LEU A 150 4.99 18.91 -8.62
C LEU A 150 6.12 18.35 -9.51
N SER A 151 6.19 17.04 -9.69
CA SER A 151 7.32 16.45 -10.38
C SER A 151 7.32 16.73 -11.89
N LYS A 152 8.44 17.31 -12.36
CA LYS A 152 8.72 17.54 -13.79
C LYS A 152 9.22 16.29 -14.53
N SER A 153 9.68 15.27 -13.81
CA SER A 153 10.10 13.98 -14.37
C SER A 153 9.64 12.82 -13.48
N VAL A 154 9.22 11.70 -14.07
CA VAL A 154 8.85 10.52 -13.28
C VAL A 154 10.15 9.88 -12.77
N ALA A 155 10.56 10.21 -11.55
CA ALA A 155 11.52 9.38 -10.84
C ALA A 155 10.90 7.99 -10.72
N ARG A 156 11.52 6.97 -11.34
CA ARG A 156 10.98 5.61 -11.36
C ARG A 156 11.42 4.87 -10.10
N GLY A 157 10.69 5.07 -9.01
CA GLY A 157 10.78 4.20 -7.84
C GLY A 157 10.18 2.83 -8.14
N LEU A 158 10.36 1.88 -7.21
CA LEU A 158 9.82 0.52 -7.32
C LEU A 158 8.30 0.54 -7.59
N PHE A 159 7.59 1.42 -6.88
CA PHE A 159 6.15 1.59 -7.08
C PHE A 159 5.80 2.02 -8.50
N GLU A 160 6.50 2.99 -9.10
CA GLU A 160 6.24 3.45 -10.47
C GLU A 160 6.47 2.34 -11.50
N VAL A 161 7.51 1.52 -11.30
CA VAL A 161 7.79 0.38 -12.18
C VAL A 161 6.64 -0.62 -12.12
N ARG A 162 6.23 -1.02 -10.91
CA ARG A 162 5.13 -1.98 -10.73
C ARG A 162 3.78 -1.43 -11.16
N ALA A 163 3.50 -0.14 -10.95
CA ALA A 163 2.29 0.50 -11.43
C ALA A 163 2.19 0.52 -12.96
N LEU A 164 3.32 0.71 -13.65
CA LEU A 164 3.35 0.62 -15.12
C LEU A 164 3.11 -0.82 -15.61
N GLU A 165 3.79 -1.81 -15.03
CA GLU A 165 3.58 -3.23 -15.34
C GLU A 165 2.12 -3.64 -15.11
N TYR A 166 1.53 -3.19 -13.99
CA TYR A 166 0.12 -3.38 -13.70
C TYR A 166 -0.77 -2.80 -14.80
N LEU A 167 -0.52 -1.56 -15.22
CA LEU A 167 -1.32 -0.91 -16.26
C LEU A 167 -1.21 -1.60 -17.63
N GLU A 168 -0.03 -2.10 -17.98
CA GLU A 168 0.21 -2.85 -19.23
C GLU A 168 -0.48 -4.21 -19.22
N SER A 169 -0.70 -4.82 -18.04
CA SER A 169 -1.40 -6.09 -17.89
C SER A 169 -2.93 -6.00 -18.08
N ILE A 170 -3.49 -4.79 -18.11
CA ILE A 170 -4.93 -4.55 -18.29
C ILE A 170 -5.27 -4.65 -19.79
N PRO A 171 -6.14 -5.58 -20.23
CA PRO A 171 -6.58 -5.63 -21.62
C PRO A 171 -7.33 -4.36 -22.00
N GLU A 172 -7.09 -3.82 -23.20
CA GLU A 172 -7.60 -2.51 -23.65
C GLU A 172 -9.13 -2.33 -23.51
N THR A 173 -9.88 -3.43 -23.51
CA THR A 173 -11.35 -3.45 -23.40
C THR A 173 -11.88 -3.11 -21.99
N GLU A 174 -11.04 -3.18 -20.95
CA GLU A 174 -11.42 -2.99 -19.53
C GLU A 174 -10.91 -1.68 -18.91
N ARG A 175 -10.45 -0.71 -19.72
CA ARG A 175 -10.02 0.62 -19.24
C ARG A 175 -11.11 1.44 -18.51
N THR A 176 -12.34 0.93 -18.47
CA THR A 176 -13.50 1.54 -17.77
C THR A 176 -14.04 0.69 -16.61
N GLY A 177 -13.50 -0.52 -16.37
CA GLY A 177 -14.03 -1.42 -15.34
C GLY A 177 -13.03 -2.50 -14.97
N MET A 178 -12.08 -2.15 -14.09
CA MET A 178 -10.98 -3.04 -13.74
C MET A 178 -11.40 -4.01 -12.63
N ASN A 179 -11.70 -5.25 -13.01
CA ASN A 179 -11.66 -6.41 -12.14
C ASN A 179 -10.37 -7.17 -12.45
N LYS A 180 -9.44 -7.27 -11.50
CA LYS A 180 -8.54 -8.41 -11.37
C LYS A 180 -8.02 -8.51 -9.94
N ILE A 181 -7.93 -9.74 -9.48
CA ILE A 181 -7.32 -10.15 -8.23
C ILE A 181 -6.01 -10.78 -8.67
N LEU A 182 -4.91 -10.08 -8.38
CA LEU A 182 -3.54 -10.59 -8.18
C LEU A 182 -3.01 -11.59 -9.22
N ARG A 183 -2.21 -11.09 -10.18
CA ARG A 183 -1.37 -11.91 -11.06
C ARG A 183 -0.01 -11.31 -11.38
N SER A 184 0.72 -10.79 -10.39
CA SER A 184 2.07 -10.29 -10.68
C SER A 184 3.05 -10.51 -9.53
N LEU A 185 3.36 -11.79 -9.25
CA LEU A 185 4.70 -12.17 -8.80
C LEU A 185 5.14 -13.35 -9.67
N GLY A 186 6.12 -13.11 -10.56
CA GLY A 186 6.73 -14.14 -11.40
C GLY A 186 6.43 -13.98 -12.89
N ASN A 187 7.23 -13.19 -13.59
CA ASN A 187 7.59 -13.60 -14.94
C ASN A 187 8.54 -14.79 -14.77
N GLU A 188 8.25 -15.87 -15.50
CA GLU A 188 8.65 -17.27 -15.27
C GLU A 188 7.69 -18.03 -14.31
N THR A 189 6.63 -18.60 -14.92
CA THR A 189 5.56 -19.48 -14.41
C THR A 189 4.25 -18.83 -13.93
N PRO A 190 3.09 -19.25 -14.46
CA PRO A 190 1.81 -18.63 -14.14
C PRO A 190 1.26 -19.17 -12.82
N LEU A 191 1.55 -18.50 -11.71
CA LEU A 191 0.76 -18.64 -10.49
C LEU A 191 -0.58 -17.93 -10.69
N ILE A 192 -1.53 -18.70 -11.22
CA ILE A 192 -2.91 -18.30 -11.37
C ILE A 192 -3.58 -18.49 -10.01
N PHE A 193 -3.72 -17.41 -9.24
CA PHE A 193 -4.67 -17.39 -8.13
C PHE A 193 -6.09 -17.36 -8.70
N LEU A 194 -6.70 -18.54 -8.82
CA LEU A 194 -8.14 -18.69 -8.99
C LEU A 194 -8.75 -18.83 -7.59
N ILE A 195 -9.53 -17.84 -7.18
CA ILE A 195 -10.40 -17.92 -5.99
C ILE A 195 -11.84 -17.98 -6.50
N PHE A 196 -12.57 -19.04 -6.14
CA PHE A 196 -14.03 -19.12 -6.29
C PHE A 196 -14.72 -18.16 -5.30
#